data_AF-A0A964PIV4-F1
#
_entry.id   AF-A0A964PIV4-F1
#
_cell.length_a   1.000
_cell.length_b   1.000
_cell.length_c   1.000
_cell.angle_alpha   90.00
_cell.angle_beta   90.00
_cell.angle_gamma   90.00
#
_symmetry.space_group_name_H-M   'P 1'
#
loop_
_entity.id
_entity.type
_entity.pdbx_description
1 polymer ?
#
loop_
_entity_poly.entity_id
_entity_poly.type
_entity_poly.pdbx_seq_one_letter_code
_entity_poly.pdbx_strand_id
1 'polypeptide(L)'
;MIRQLLRPSDTMEIGLSDSTVSLLDGAGFKRLVWTDGREMVDTLFGGEVRRTKVKRKAEEFVLEQTIDGDTKIREKYRLDAKQGDLVYDLKVESKRMPIPVEIRRMYLKIKN
;
A
#
# COMPACT_ATOMS: atom_id res chain seq x y z
N MET A 1 4.92 13.87 3.07
CA MET A 1 4.23 12.63 2.65
C MET A 1 4.95 11.34 3.05
N ILE A 2 6.23 11.13 2.73
CA ILE A 2 6.94 9.88 3.09
C ILE A 2 6.82 9.52 4.58
N ARG A 3 6.92 10.51 5.48
CA ARG A 3 6.73 10.30 6.94
C ARG A 3 5.40 9.61 7.31
N GLN A 4 4.32 9.86 6.58
CA GLN A 4 3.03 9.21 6.86
C GLN A 4 3.04 7.73 6.46
N LEU A 5 3.71 7.37 5.36
CA LEU A 5 3.87 5.96 4.92
C LEU A 5 4.73 5.16 5.92
N LEU A 6 5.73 5.80 6.50
CA LEU A 6 6.64 5.17 7.46
C LEU A 6 6.07 5.10 8.88
N ARG A 7 4.96 5.81 9.16
CA ARG A 7 4.33 5.79 10.48
C ARG A 7 3.80 4.38 10.78
N PRO A 8 4.08 3.82 11.97
CA PRO A 8 3.44 2.59 12.42
C PRO A 8 1.91 2.76 12.38
N SER A 9 1.23 1.79 11.79
CA SER A 9 -0.23 1.67 11.91
C SER A 9 -0.51 0.43 12.73
N ASP A 10 -1.19 0.60 13.86
CA ASP A 10 -1.46 -0.47 14.83
C ASP A 10 -2.56 -1.43 14.32
N THR A 11 -3.44 -0.93 13.46
CA THR A 11 -4.53 -1.69 12.84
C THR A 11 -4.60 -1.44 11.34
N MET A 12 -5.18 -2.40 10.62
CA MET A 12 -5.43 -2.31 9.18
C MET A 12 -6.71 -3.08 8.87
N GLU A 13 -7.66 -2.44 8.21
CA GLU A 13 -8.83 -3.08 7.62
C GLU A 13 -8.62 -3.21 6.11
N ILE A 14 -8.84 -4.42 5.59
CA ILE A 14 -8.74 -4.73 4.17
C ILE A 14 -10.05 -5.33 3.70
N GLY A 15 -10.67 -4.66 2.72
CA GLY A 15 -11.80 -5.18 1.96
C GLY A 15 -11.35 -5.60 0.57
N LEU A 16 -11.69 -6.83 0.17
CA LEU A 16 -11.39 -7.36 -1.17
C LEU A 16 -12.69 -7.54 -1.94
N SER A 17 -12.75 -7.03 -3.17
CA SER A 17 -13.78 -7.38 -4.16
C SER A 17 -13.12 -8.04 -5.37
N ASP A 18 -13.91 -8.40 -6.38
CA ASP A 18 -13.39 -9.01 -7.62
C ASP A 18 -12.47 -8.07 -8.41
N SER A 19 -12.68 -6.75 -8.30
CA SER A 19 -11.98 -5.74 -9.11
C SER A 19 -11.26 -4.68 -8.29
N THR A 20 -11.56 -4.55 -7.01
CA THR A 20 -11.02 -3.50 -6.14
C THR A 20 -10.52 -4.02 -4.80
N VAL A 21 -9.64 -3.23 -4.19
CA VAL A 21 -9.20 -3.39 -2.81
C VAL A 21 -9.43 -2.08 -2.07
N SER A 22 -10.08 -2.16 -0.91
CA SER A 22 -10.17 -1.06 0.04
C SER A 22 -9.21 -1.28 1.20
N LEU A 23 -8.43 -0.26 1.52
CA LEU A 23 -7.50 -0.23 2.65
C LEU A 23 -7.92 0.89 3.59
N LEU A 24 -8.02 0.61 4.88
CA LEU A 24 -8.21 1.61 5.92
C LEU A 24 -7.20 1.34 7.04
N ASP A 25 -6.33 2.30 7.29
CA ASP A 25 -5.37 2.19 8.39
C ASP A 25 -5.94 2.74 9.71
N GLY A 26 -5.29 2.41 10.83
CA GLY A 26 -5.71 2.87 12.16
C GLY A 26 -5.62 4.39 12.37
N ALA A 27 -5.00 5.14 11.44
CA ALA A 27 -5.00 6.59 11.44
C ALA A 27 -6.19 7.19 10.65
N GLY A 28 -7.08 6.35 10.10
CA GLY A 28 -8.25 6.76 9.35
C GLY A 28 -7.97 7.01 7.86
N PHE A 29 -6.78 6.66 7.35
CA PHE A 29 -6.46 6.86 5.94
C PHE A 29 -7.09 5.76 5.10
N LYS A 30 -8.06 6.15 4.26
CA LYS A 30 -8.81 5.25 3.38
C LYS A 30 -8.28 5.33 1.94
N ARG A 31 -8.08 4.17 1.32
CA ARG A 31 -7.75 4.02 -0.11
C ARG A 31 -8.69 3.01 -0.76
N LEU A 32 -9.15 3.30 -1.96
CA LEU A 32 -9.83 2.35 -2.85
C LEU A 32 -9.03 2.28 -4.15
N VAL A 33 -8.59 1.08 -4.51
CA VAL A 33 -7.71 0.88 -5.67
C VAL A 33 -8.24 -0.22 -6.60
N TRP A 34 -8.08 -0.01 -7.90
CA TRP A 34 -8.40 -1.01 -8.93
C TRP A 34 -7.26 -1.99 -9.12
N THR A 35 -7.56 -3.29 -9.15
CA THR A 35 -6.55 -4.37 -9.15
C THR A 35 -6.27 -5.01 -10.50
N ASP A 36 -6.86 -4.46 -11.57
CA ASP A 36 -6.73 -4.94 -12.94
C ASP A 36 -5.45 -4.45 -13.66
N GLY A 37 -4.56 -3.79 -12.94
CA GLY A 37 -3.32 -3.27 -13.49
C GLY A 37 -3.47 -1.96 -14.28
N ARG A 38 -4.64 -1.30 -14.27
CA ARG A 38 -4.74 0.06 -14.81
C ARG A 38 -3.85 1.03 -14.01
N GLU A 39 -3.31 2.02 -14.69
CA GLU A 39 -2.61 3.12 -14.02
C GLU A 39 -3.64 4.17 -13.60
N MET A 40 -3.62 4.53 -12.32
CA MET A 40 -4.40 5.63 -11.76
C MET A 40 -3.46 6.81 -11.55
N VAL A 41 -3.88 8.00 -11.97
CA VAL A 41 -3.12 9.23 -11.79
C VAL A 41 -3.91 10.16 -10.89
N ASP A 42 -3.26 10.68 -9.86
CA ASP A 42 -3.85 11.61 -8.91
C ASP A 42 -2.86 12.70 -8.51
N THR A 43 -3.38 13.90 -8.26
CA THR A 43 -2.59 15.02 -7.77
C THR A 43 -2.69 15.07 -6.25
N LEU A 44 -1.55 15.00 -5.58
CA LEU A 44 -1.47 15.04 -4.13
C LEU A 44 -1.65 16.45 -3.59
N PHE A 45 -1.93 16.56 -2.29
CA PHE A 45 -1.96 17.83 -1.58
C PHE A 45 -0.53 18.42 -1.56
N GLY A 46 -0.26 19.35 -2.48
CA GLY A 46 1.09 19.84 -2.79
C GLY A 46 1.38 19.99 -4.29
N GLY A 47 0.51 19.47 -5.17
CA GLY A 47 0.66 19.57 -6.62
C GLY A 47 1.48 18.45 -7.25
N GLU A 48 2.09 17.59 -6.44
CA GLU A 48 2.88 16.43 -6.87
C GLU A 48 1.95 15.41 -7.56
N VAL A 49 2.42 14.85 -8.68
CA VAL A 49 1.67 13.85 -9.46
C VAL A 49 2.05 12.46 -8.97
N ARG A 50 1.06 11.74 -8.44
CA ARG A 50 1.17 10.34 -8.08
C ARG A 50 0.57 9.47 -9.18
N ARG A 51 1.34 8.47 -9.60
CA ARG A 51 0.89 7.38 -10.48
C ARG A 51 0.86 6.11 -9.65
N THR A 52 -0.26 5.40 -9.65
CA THR A 52 -0.46 4.17 -8.87
C THR A 52 -0.94 3.06 -9.79
N LYS A 53 -0.31 1.90 -9.69
CA LYS A 53 -0.70 0.68 -10.40
C LYS A 53 -0.82 -0.45 -9.40
N VAL A 54 -1.92 -1.20 -9.45
CA VAL A 54 -2.13 -2.34 -8.54
C VAL A 54 -2.37 -3.59 -9.35
N LYS A 55 -1.69 -4.67 -8.97
CA LYS A 55 -1.89 -6.00 -9.53
C LYS A 55 -2.21 -6.97 -8.42
N ARG A 56 -3.27 -7.77 -8.61
CA ARG A 56 -3.62 -8.86 -7.71
C ARG A 56 -3.30 -10.21 -8.35
N LYS A 57 -2.75 -11.12 -7.55
CA LYS A 57 -2.55 -12.52 -7.90
C LYS A 57 -2.93 -13.38 -6.68
N ALA A 58 -4.06 -14.07 -6.78
CA ALA A 58 -4.61 -14.87 -5.68
C ALA A 58 -4.74 -14.05 -4.38
N GLU A 59 -4.07 -14.48 -3.31
CA GLU A 59 -4.07 -13.87 -1.97
C GLU A 59 -3.02 -12.77 -1.79
N GLU A 60 -2.34 -12.41 -2.88
CA GLU A 60 -1.34 -11.35 -2.90
C GLU A 60 -1.82 -10.20 -3.79
N PHE A 61 -1.59 -8.96 -3.35
CA PHE A 61 -1.64 -7.80 -4.24
C PHE A 61 -0.44 -6.88 -4.01
N VAL A 62 0.01 -6.29 -5.11
CA VAL A 62 1.15 -5.39 -5.15
C VAL A 62 0.67 -4.06 -5.69
N LEU A 63 0.95 -3.00 -4.95
CA LEU A 63 0.67 -1.63 -5.28
C LEU A 63 2.01 -0.93 -5.53
N GLU A 64 2.19 -0.42 -6.73
CA GLU A 64 3.38 0.32 -7.16
C GLU A 64 2.98 1.77 -7.38
N GLN A 65 3.72 2.70 -6.76
CA GLN A 65 3.51 4.13 -6.91
C GLN A 65 4.78 4.83 -7.36
N THR A 66 4.60 5.86 -8.17
CA THR A 66 5.64 6.83 -8.51
C THR A 66 5.11 8.22 -8.25
N ILE A 67 5.84 9.02 -7.48
CA ILE A 67 5.52 10.44 -7.20
C ILE A 67 6.58 11.29 -7.90
N ASP A 68 6.13 12.13 -8.84
CA ASP A 68 6.95 13.03 -9.69
C ASP A 68 8.17 12.37 -10.37
N GLY A 69 8.18 11.05 -10.51
CA GLY A 69 9.32 10.30 -11.04
C GLY A 69 10.49 10.13 -10.07
N ASP A 70 10.45 10.78 -8.91
CA ASP A 70 11.57 10.87 -7.97
C ASP A 70 11.44 9.92 -6.79
N THR A 71 10.22 9.51 -6.45
CA THR A 71 9.94 8.58 -5.34
C THR A 71 9.15 7.40 -5.87
N LYS A 72 9.70 6.20 -5.68
CA LYS A 72 9.06 4.92 -5.97
C LYS A 72 8.65 4.26 -4.66
N ILE A 73 7.40 3.83 -4.59
CA ILE A 73 6.84 3.13 -3.45
C ILE A 73 6.32 1.80 -3.95
N ARG A 74 6.70 0.71 -3.29
CA ARG A 74 6.15 -0.62 -3.55
C ARG A 74 5.60 -1.18 -2.26
N GLU A 75 4.31 -1.44 -2.27
CA GLU A 75 3.56 -2.05 -1.19
C GLU A 75 3.11 -3.44 -1.63
N LYS A 76 3.50 -4.47 -0.90
CA LYS A 76 3.08 -5.85 -1.14
C LYS A 76 2.29 -6.35 0.06
N TYR A 77 1.09 -6.81 -0.21
CA TYR A 77 0.17 -7.35 0.78
C TYR A 77 -0.05 -8.82 0.47
N ARG A 78 0.14 -9.67 1.48
CA ARG A 78 -0.12 -11.10 1.41
C ARG A 78 -1.07 -11.47 2.54
N LEU A 79 -2.26 -11.91 2.18
CA LEU A 79 -3.22 -12.47 3.13
C LEU A 79 -2.92 -13.96 3.27
N ASP A 80 -2.82 -14.47 4.49
CA ASP A 80 -2.82 -15.90 4.73
C ASP A 80 -4.29 -16.35 4.81
N ALA A 81 -4.82 -17.05 3.79
CA ALA A 81 -6.22 -17.48 3.84
C ALA A 81 -6.56 -18.49 4.96
N LYS A 82 -5.57 -19.18 5.54
CA LYS A 82 -5.80 -20.14 6.62
C LYS A 82 -5.90 -19.44 7.98
N GLN A 83 -5.04 -18.46 8.22
CA GLN A 83 -4.93 -17.78 9.51
C GLN A 83 -5.68 -16.44 9.53
N GLY A 84 -5.92 -15.85 8.36
CA GLY A 84 -6.47 -14.51 8.20
C GLY A 84 -5.45 -13.39 8.50
N ASP A 85 -4.19 -13.76 8.74
CA ASP A 85 -3.12 -12.82 9.02
C ASP A 85 -2.69 -12.11 7.74
N LEU A 86 -2.17 -10.90 7.89
CA LEU A 86 -1.74 -10.07 6.79
C LEU A 86 -0.26 -9.73 6.95
N VAL A 87 0.54 -10.06 5.95
CA VAL A 87 1.92 -9.59 5.81
C VAL A 87 1.94 -8.42 4.85
N TYR A 88 2.50 -7.30 5.32
CA TYR A 88 2.68 -6.07 4.56
C TYR A 88 4.16 -5.75 4.43
N ASP A 89 4.67 -5.77 3.20
CA ASP A 89 6.04 -5.39 2.86
C ASP A 89 6.01 -4.05 2.12
N LEU A 90 6.66 -3.02 2.68
CA LEU A 90 6.81 -1.69 2.11
C LEU A 90 8.26 -1.45 1.72
N LYS A 91 8.48 -1.02 0.49
CA LYS A 91 9.76 -0.49 0.01
C LYS A 91 9.57 0.92 -0.52
N VAL A 92 10.41 1.84 -0.04
CA VAL A 92 10.43 3.24 -0.51
C VAL A 92 11.82 3.57 -1.02
N GLU A 93 11.91 3.94 -2.29
CA GLU A 93 13.11 4.44 -2.94
C GLU A 93 12.87 5.90 -3.33
N SER A 94 13.77 6.81 -2.96
CA SER A 94 13.65 8.21 -3.33
C SER A 94 15.01 8.80 -3.61
N LYS A 95 15.14 9.66 -4.62
CA LYS A 95 16.37 10.41 -4.87
C LYS A 95 16.78 11.31 -3.69
N ARG A 96 15.83 11.63 -2.80
CA ARG A 96 16.05 12.45 -1.60
C ARG A 96 16.57 11.64 -0.40
N MET A 97 16.68 10.31 -0.53
CA MET A 97 17.19 9.42 0.52
C MET A 97 18.44 8.69 0.05
N PRO A 98 19.48 8.57 0.88
CA PRO A 98 20.74 7.93 0.48
C PRO A 98 20.60 6.41 0.30
N ILE A 99 19.61 5.80 0.96
CA ILE A 99 19.31 4.37 0.87
C ILE A 99 17.80 4.14 0.79
N PRO A 100 17.36 3.04 0.14
CA PRO A 100 15.98 2.58 0.22
C PRO A 100 15.56 2.27 1.66
N VAL A 101 14.31 2.53 1.98
CA VAL A 101 13.70 2.13 3.26
C VAL A 101 12.83 0.90 3.01
N GLU A 102 13.05 -0.15 3.79
CA GLU A 102 12.25 -1.37 3.77
C GLU A 102 11.60 -1.58 5.14
N ILE A 103 10.28 -1.79 5.14
CA ILE A 103 9.49 -2.04 6.34
C ILE A 103 8.67 -3.29 6.10
N ARG A 104 8.70 -4.23 7.05
CA ARG A 104 7.79 -5.38 7.08
C ARG A 104 6.91 -5.29 8.30
N ARG A 105 5.60 -5.45 8.11
CA ARG A 105 4.60 -5.52 9.17
C ARG A 105 3.83 -6.82 9.06
N MET A 106 3.45 -7.35 10.21
CA MET A 106 2.57 -8.50 10.32
C MET A 106 1.39 -8.09 11.18
N TYR A 107 0.20 -8.24 10.62
CA TYR A 107 -1.06 -7.94 11.27
C TYR A 107 -1.75 -9.26 11.57
N LEU A 108 -2.09 -9.47 12.84
CA LEU A 108 -2.87 -10.62 13.26
C LEU A 108 -4.35 -10.31 13.06
N LYS A 109 -5.12 -11.31 12.60
CA LYS A 109 -6.57 -11.16 12.50
C LYS A 109 -7.17 -10.88 13.89
N ILE A 110 -7.91 -9.79 14.00
CA ILE A 110 -8.73 -9.52 15.19
C ILE A 110 -9.87 -10.54 15.20
N LYS A 111 -9.89 -11.41 16.21
CA LYS A 111 -11.01 -12.32 16.45
C LYS A 111 -12.14 -11.52 17.11
N ASN A 112 -13.26 -11.42 16.42
CA ASN A 112 -14.54 -11.05 17.05
C ASN A 112 -15.11 -12.26 17.78
#